data_AF-A0A7H4P7H9-F1
#
_entry.id   AF-A0A7H4P7H9-F1
#
_cell.length_a   1.000
_cell.length_b   1.000
_cell.length_c   1.000
_cell.angle_alpha   90.00
_cell.angle_beta   90.00
_cell.angle_gamma   90.00
#
_symmetry.space_group_name_H-M   'P 1'
#
loop_
_entity.id
_entity.type
_entity.pdbx_description
1 polymer ?
#
loop_
_entity_poly.entity_id
_entity_poly.type
_entity_poly.pdbx_seq_one_letter_code
_entity_poly.pdbx_strand_id
1 'polypeptide(L)'
;MTTRFAFPGFVPAYIRPLFCRGIGPFRWVALSGDPQDIYKTDAKVKEIVKDDKHLHHWLDMARERISFQGLPARICWVGLEWRQKLGLAFNEMVRSGELSAPIVIGRDHLDSGSVASPNRETEAMRDGSDAVSDWPLLNALLNTASGATWVSLHHGGG
;
A
#
# COMPACT_ATOMS: atom_id res chain seq x y z
N MET A 1 30.97 0.33 25.00
CA MET A 1 30.27 -0.03 23.74
C MET A 1 29.00 0.80 23.66
N THR A 2 28.80 1.54 22.58
CA THR A 2 27.64 2.43 22.41
C THR A 2 26.39 1.65 22.05
N THR A 3 25.33 1.76 22.86
CA THR A 3 24.09 0.97 22.85
C THR A 3 23.01 1.45 21.86
N ARG A 4 23.36 2.31 20.90
CA ARG A 4 22.38 3.04 20.06
C ARG A 4 21.52 2.16 19.15
N PHE A 5 22.00 0.97 18.78
CA PHE A 5 21.29 -0.02 17.95
C PHE A 5 21.02 -1.33 18.71
N ALA A 6 20.84 -1.23 20.03
CA ALA A 6 20.57 -2.41 20.86
C ALA A 6 19.18 -3.03 20.63
N PHE A 7 18.28 -2.33 19.95
CA PHE A 7 16.99 -2.84 19.51
C PHE A 7 16.85 -2.66 17.98
N PRO A 8 16.23 -3.62 17.27
CA PRO A 8 16.11 -3.55 15.81
C PRO A 8 15.00 -2.59 15.38
N GLY A 9 15.07 -2.11 14.14
CA GLY A 9 13.92 -1.48 13.50
C GLY A 9 12.76 -2.45 13.30
N PHE A 10 11.55 -1.90 13.17
CA PHE A 10 10.33 -2.71 13.05
C PHE A 10 10.25 -3.52 11.74
N VAL A 11 10.92 -3.05 10.68
CA VAL A 11 10.90 -3.74 9.39
C VAL A 11 11.67 -5.05 9.41
N PRO A 12 12.96 -5.10 9.80
CA PRO A 12 13.67 -6.37 9.95
C PRO A 12 13.00 -7.28 10.99
N ALA A 13 12.41 -6.72 12.04
CA ALA A 13 11.79 -7.51 13.11
C ALA A 13 10.43 -8.13 12.73
N TYR A 14 9.57 -7.42 11.99
CA TYR A 14 8.16 -7.82 11.81
C TYR A 14 7.63 -7.69 10.38
N ILE A 15 8.02 -6.65 9.62
CA ILE A 15 7.34 -6.32 8.36
C ILE A 15 7.98 -6.97 7.13
N ARG A 16 9.28 -7.26 7.15
CA ARG A 16 9.99 -7.81 5.98
C ARG A 16 9.34 -9.06 5.36
N PRO A 17 8.79 -10.03 6.12
CA PRO A 17 8.07 -11.16 5.52
C PRO A 17 6.83 -10.77 4.70
N LEU A 18 6.20 -9.62 4.99
CA LEU A 18 5.11 -9.06 4.19
C LEU A 18 5.65 -8.48 2.88
N PHE A 19 6.75 -7.71 2.94
CA PHE A 19 7.41 -7.17 1.74
C PHE A 19 7.91 -8.25 0.78
N CYS A 20 8.39 -9.39 1.29
CA CYS A 20 8.77 -10.53 0.44
C CYS A 20 7.61 -11.06 -0.42
N ARG A 21 6.35 -10.75 -0.07
CA ARG A 21 5.14 -11.11 -0.85
C ARG A 21 4.53 -9.91 -1.58
N GLY A 22 5.23 -8.77 -1.63
CA GLY A 22 4.74 -7.51 -2.16
C GLY A 22 3.60 -6.89 -1.34
N ILE A 23 3.37 -7.35 -0.11
CA ILE A 23 2.32 -6.80 0.76
C ILE A 23 2.84 -5.50 1.36
N GLY A 24 2.10 -4.42 1.16
CA GLY A 24 2.47 -3.09 1.64
C GLY A 24 1.26 -2.16 1.69
N PRO A 25 1.44 -0.87 1.99
CA PRO A 25 0.37 0.08 2.33
C PRO A 25 -0.42 0.57 1.10
N PHE A 26 -1.01 -0.36 0.36
CA PHE A 26 -1.93 -0.11 -0.75
C PHE A 26 -3.17 0.62 -0.26
N ARG A 27 -3.54 1.70 -0.96
CA ARG A 27 -4.65 2.57 -0.56
C ARG A 27 -5.40 3.11 -1.76
N TRP A 28 -6.62 3.54 -1.53
CA TRP A 28 -7.43 4.21 -2.52
C TRP A 28 -8.30 5.32 -1.92
N VAL A 29 -8.75 6.24 -2.76
CA VAL A 29 -9.47 7.46 -2.40
C VAL A 29 -10.65 7.66 -3.35
N ALA A 30 -11.84 7.91 -2.81
CA ALA A 30 -13.03 8.21 -3.59
C ALA A 30 -13.09 9.69 -3.97
N LEU A 31 -12.97 10.00 -5.27
CA LEU A 31 -13.00 11.40 -5.74
C LEU A 31 -14.40 12.04 -5.67
N SER A 32 -15.44 11.22 -5.50
CA SER A 32 -16.81 11.68 -5.26
C SER A 32 -16.97 12.45 -3.96
N GLY A 33 -16.11 12.16 -2.97
CA GLY A 33 -16.33 12.60 -1.59
C GLY A 33 -17.39 11.80 -0.84
N ASP A 34 -18.03 10.81 -1.46
CA ASP A 34 -19.09 9.99 -0.84
C ASP A 34 -18.48 8.79 -0.07
N PRO A 35 -18.69 8.68 1.25
CA PRO A 35 -18.26 7.53 2.05
C PRO A 35 -18.79 6.18 1.54
N GLN A 36 -19.95 6.16 0.88
CA GLN A 36 -20.54 4.93 0.35
C GLN A 36 -19.65 4.27 -0.71
N ASP A 37 -18.90 5.05 -1.48
CA ASP A 37 -17.96 4.49 -2.46
C ASP A 37 -16.86 3.67 -1.76
N ILE A 38 -16.37 4.13 -0.60
CA ILE A 38 -15.43 3.35 0.21
C ILE A 38 -16.08 2.09 0.77
N TYR A 39 -17.30 2.17 1.30
CA TYR A 39 -17.97 0.99 1.85
C TYR A 39 -18.27 -0.07 0.77
N LYS A 40 -18.60 0.35 -0.45
CA LYS A 40 -18.74 -0.56 -1.60
C LYS A 40 -17.41 -1.21 -1.96
N THR A 41 -16.32 -0.45 -2.01
CA THR A 41 -14.99 -1.04 -2.23
C THR A 41 -14.56 -2.00 -1.12
N ASP A 42 -14.86 -1.71 0.15
CA ASP A 42 -14.60 -2.62 1.28
C ASP A 42 -15.32 -3.96 1.06
N ALA A 43 -16.60 -3.92 0.66
CA ALA A 43 -17.37 -5.12 0.34
C ALA A 43 -16.78 -5.88 -0.86
N LYS A 44 -16.38 -5.18 -1.93
CA LYS A 44 -15.75 -5.79 -3.10
C LYS A 44 -14.43 -6.48 -2.76
N VAL A 45 -13.62 -5.88 -1.87
CA VAL A 45 -12.37 -6.50 -1.41
C VAL A 45 -12.66 -7.82 -0.70
N LYS A 46 -13.65 -7.87 0.20
CA LYS A 46 -14.05 -9.11 0.88
C LYS A 46 -14.57 -10.18 -0.09
N GLU A 47 -15.27 -9.77 -1.14
CA GLU A 47 -15.76 -10.67 -2.20
C GLU A 47 -14.60 -11.30 -2.99
N ILE A 48 -13.54 -10.54 -3.29
CA ILE A 48 -12.40 -11.00 -4.08
C ILE A 48 -11.43 -11.81 -3.22
N VAL A 49 -11.13 -11.35 -2.00
CA VAL A 49 -10.18 -11.96 -1.07
C VAL A 49 -10.94 -12.70 0.03
N LYS A 50 -11.61 -13.79 -0.34
CA LYS A 50 -12.63 -14.44 0.53
C LYS A 50 -12.08 -15.07 1.80
N ASP A 51 -10.90 -15.68 1.73
CA ASP A 51 -10.41 -16.58 2.79
C ASP A 51 -9.49 -15.89 3.81
N ASP A 52 -9.20 -14.59 3.63
CA ASP A 52 -8.34 -13.83 4.55
C ASP A 52 -9.15 -13.20 5.69
N LYS A 53 -9.34 -13.97 6.76
CA LYS A 53 -10.04 -13.52 7.97
C LYS A 53 -9.43 -12.28 8.60
N HIS A 54 -8.10 -12.13 8.53
CA HIS A 54 -7.43 -10.97 9.10
C HIS A 54 -7.72 -9.71 8.30
N LEU A 55 -7.67 -9.81 6.98
CA LEU A 55 -8.05 -8.72 6.08
C LEU A 55 -9.51 -8.31 6.26
N HIS A 56 -10.43 -9.27 6.43
CA HIS A 56 -11.85 -8.96 6.65
C HIS A 56 -12.05 -8.22 7.96
N HIS A 57 -11.42 -8.70 9.04
CA HIS A 57 -11.46 -8.03 10.34
C HIS A 57 -10.83 -6.64 10.29
N TRP A 58 -9.74 -6.46 9.54
CA TRP A 58 -9.15 -5.15 9.31
C TRP A 58 -10.14 -4.17 8.69
N LEU A 59 -10.87 -4.58 7.66
CA LEU A 59 -11.88 -3.74 7.02
C LEU A 59 -13.05 -3.40 7.96
N ASP A 60 -13.50 -4.37 8.77
CA ASP A 60 -14.55 -4.13 9.77
C ASP A 60 -14.11 -3.11 10.82
N MET A 61 -12.93 -3.32 11.40
CA MET A 61 -12.33 -2.39 12.36
C MET A 61 -12.11 -1.00 11.74
N ALA A 62 -11.64 -0.94 10.50
CA ALA A 62 -11.41 0.32 9.82
C ALA A 62 -12.72 1.06 9.50
N ARG A 63 -13.85 0.38 9.38
CA ARG A 63 -15.18 1.00 9.26
C ARG A 63 -15.69 1.49 10.61
N GLU A 64 -15.51 0.70 11.66
CA GLU A 64 -16.03 1.01 13.00
C GLU A 64 -15.21 2.07 13.75
N ARG A 65 -13.90 2.14 13.49
CA ARG A 65 -12.94 2.85 14.35
C ARG A 65 -12.20 3.99 13.67
N ILE A 66 -12.29 4.11 12.34
CA ILE A 66 -11.57 5.16 11.60
C ILE A 66 -12.58 6.08 10.93
N SER A 67 -12.65 7.32 11.42
CA SER A 67 -13.37 8.40 10.77
C SER A 67 -12.60 8.89 9.54
N PHE A 68 -13.31 9.19 8.46
CA PHE A 68 -12.70 9.78 7.26
C PHE A 68 -12.21 11.21 7.53
N GLN A 69 -11.15 11.61 6.81
CA GLN A 69 -10.59 12.95 6.83
C GLN A 69 -10.40 13.44 5.38
N GLY A 70 -11.05 14.53 5.00
CA GLY A 70 -11.08 14.99 3.61
C GLY A 70 -11.86 14.02 2.71
N LEU A 71 -11.30 13.68 1.55
CA LEU A 71 -11.91 12.65 0.68
C LEU A 71 -11.89 11.29 1.40
N PRO A 72 -13.01 10.54 1.42
CA PRO A 72 -13.04 9.20 1.96
C PRO A 72 -11.99 8.32 1.30
N ALA A 73 -11.19 7.64 2.13
CA ALA A 73 -10.07 6.84 1.69
C ALA A 73 -9.96 5.58 2.54
N ARG A 74 -9.39 4.53 1.96
CA ARG A 74 -9.12 3.27 2.66
C ARG A 74 -7.68 2.85 2.44
N ILE A 75 -7.07 2.41 3.53
CA ILE A 75 -5.80 1.68 3.54
C ILE A 75 -6.11 0.19 3.73
N CYS A 76 -5.49 -0.67 2.93
CA CYS A 76 -5.63 -2.12 3.07
C CYS A 76 -4.35 -2.78 2.56
N TRP A 77 -3.62 -3.45 3.44
CA TRP A 77 -2.35 -4.06 3.07
C TRP A 77 -2.59 -5.31 2.22
N VAL A 78 -2.25 -5.22 0.93
CA VAL A 78 -2.41 -6.31 -0.03
C VAL A 78 -1.16 -6.53 -0.87
N GLY A 79 -0.93 -7.80 -1.21
CA GLY A 79 0.26 -8.28 -1.93
C GLY A 79 0.17 -8.17 -3.44
N LEU A 80 1.26 -8.60 -4.10
CA LEU A 80 1.36 -8.66 -5.56
C LEU A 80 0.18 -9.38 -6.21
N GLU A 81 -0.30 -10.45 -5.58
CA GLU A 81 -1.43 -11.26 -6.04
C GLU A 81 -2.74 -10.47 -6.22
N TRP A 82 -2.97 -9.45 -5.39
CA TRP A 82 -4.30 -8.84 -5.24
C TRP A 82 -4.38 -7.43 -5.80
N ARG A 83 -3.29 -6.66 -5.83
CA ARG A 83 -3.32 -5.24 -6.22
C ARG A 83 -3.94 -5.00 -7.60
N GLN A 84 -3.52 -5.77 -8.61
CA GLN A 84 -4.08 -5.65 -9.96
C GLN A 84 -5.56 -6.07 -10.02
N LYS A 85 -5.92 -7.18 -9.36
CA LYS A 85 -7.29 -7.70 -9.34
C LYS A 85 -8.26 -6.69 -8.72
N LEU A 86 -7.88 -6.10 -7.59
CA LEU A 86 -8.66 -5.06 -6.92
C LEU A 86 -8.75 -3.78 -7.75
N GLY A 87 -7.63 -3.33 -8.34
CA GLY A 87 -7.64 -2.13 -9.18
C GLY A 87 -8.57 -2.25 -10.40
N LEU A 88 -8.55 -3.39 -11.08
CA LEU A 88 -9.46 -3.66 -12.20
C LEU A 88 -10.91 -3.78 -11.74
N ALA A 89 -11.17 -4.40 -10.59
CA ALA A 89 -12.52 -4.49 -10.04
C ALA A 89 -13.09 -3.12 -9.66
N PHE A 90 -12.30 -2.25 -9.02
CA PHE A 90 -12.73 -0.90 -8.71
C PHE A 90 -13.01 -0.09 -9.99
N ASN A 91 -12.15 -0.23 -11.00
CA ASN A 91 -12.38 0.42 -12.29
C ASN A 91 -13.67 -0.07 -12.97
N GLU A 92 -13.99 -1.36 -12.86
CA GLU A 92 -15.27 -1.90 -13.33
C GLU A 92 -16.46 -1.30 -12.58
N MET A 93 -16.35 -1.16 -11.26
CA MET A 93 -17.40 -0.54 -10.44
C MET A 93 -17.61 0.94 -10.78
N VAL A 94 -16.55 1.66 -11.17
CA VAL A 94 -16.67 3.02 -11.73
C VAL A 94 -17.40 2.97 -13.08
N ARG A 95 -16.99 2.07 -13.97
CA ARG A 95 -17.60 1.92 -15.31
C ARG A 95 -19.09 1.57 -15.24
N SER A 96 -19.50 0.73 -14.30
CA SER A 96 -20.89 0.30 -14.13
C SER A 96 -21.77 1.34 -13.41
N GLY A 97 -21.16 2.37 -12.82
CA GLY A 97 -21.86 3.34 -11.97
C GLY A 97 -22.17 2.83 -10.56
N GLU A 98 -21.66 1.65 -10.18
CA GLU A 98 -21.71 1.19 -8.79
C GLU A 98 -20.95 2.15 -7.86
N LEU A 99 -19.81 2.68 -8.31
CA LEU A 99 -19.12 3.81 -7.69
C LEU A 99 -19.52 5.10 -8.38
N SER A 100 -19.76 6.15 -7.58
CA SER A 100 -20.35 7.40 -8.07
C SER A 100 -19.39 8.30 -8.84
N ALA A 101 -18.08 8.11 -8.66
CA ALA A 101 -17.02 8.82 -9.38
C ALA A 101 -15.74 7.96 -9.44
N PRO A 102 -14.71 8.39 -10.20
CA PRO A 102 -13.44 7.68 -10.24
C PRO A 102 -12.75 7.53 -8.87
N ILE A 103 -11.96 6.46 -8.75
CA ILE A 103 -11.14 6.16 -7.57
C ILE A 103 -9.67 6.40 -7.90
N VAL A 104 -8.97 7.14 -7.03
CA VAL A 104 -7.51 7.19 -7.05
C VAL A 104 -6.96 5.98 -6.32
N ILE A 105 -5.99 5.30 -6.90
CA ILE A 105 -5.25 4.20 -6.26
C ILE A 105 -3.79 4.63 -6.08
N GLY A 106 -3.23 4.35 -4.90
CA GLY A 106 -1.87 4.71 -4.58
C GLY A 106 -1.32 3.93 -3.39
N ARG A 107 -0.28 4.47 -2.76
CA ARG A 107 0.41 3.89 -1.60
C ARG A 107 1.31 4.92 -0.92
N ASP A 108 1.90 4.53 0.20
CA ASP A 108 3.09 5.20 0.71
C ASP A 108 4.31 4.94 -0.20
N HIS A 109 5.36 5.75 -0.05
CA HIS A 109 6.69 5.46 -0.58
C HIS A 109 7.38 4.33 0.21
N LEU A 110 6.96 4.09 1.46
CA LEU A 110 7.26 2.86 2.19
C LEU A 110 6.48 1.70 1.55
N ASP A 111 7.15 0.92 0.70
CA ASP A 111 6.61 -0.31 0.12
C ASP A 111 7.77 -1.22 -0.29
N SER A 112 7.46 -2.49 -0.53
CA SER A 112 8.42 -3.59 -0.76
C SER A 112 9.56 -3.31 -1.74
N GLY A 113 9.35 -2.45 -2.74
CA GLY A 113 10.34 -2.16 -3.78
C GLY A 113 10.50 -0.69 -4.13
N SER A 114 10.06 0.25 -3.27
CA SER A 114 10.06 1.69 -3.61
C SER A 114 10.88 2.58 -2.68
N VAL A 115 11.75 1.99 -1.84
CA VAL A 115 12.56 2.74 -0.88
C VAL A 115 13.88 2.03 -0.59
N ALA A 116 14.93 2.82 -0.38
CA ALA A 116 16.20 2.39 0.21
C ALA A 116 16.46 3.28 1.43
N SER A 117 16.47 2.66 2.62
CA SER A 117 16.56 3.33 3.92
C SER A 117 17.23 2.41 4.94
N PRO A 118 18.57 2.49 5.10
CA PRO A 118 19.36 1.55 5.90
C PRO A 118 19.02 1.51 7.39
N ASN A 119 18.31 2.51 7.90
CA ASN A 119 17.89 2.59 9.31
C ASN A 119 16.38 2.31 9.50
N ARG A 120 15.68 1.89 8.44
CA ARG A 120 14.25 1.53 8.47
C ARG A 120 13.96 0.36 7.52
N GLU A 121 13.52 0.64 6.30
CA GLU A 121 12.92 -0.38 5.42
C GLU A 121 13.92 -1.41 4.90
N THR A 122 15.15 -0.97 4.62
CA THR A 122 16.24 -1.83 4.13
C THR A 122 17.30 -2.07 5.21
N GLU A 123 16.96 -1.90 6.48
CA GLU A 123 17.87 -2.19 7.61
C GLU A 123 18.21 -3.67 7.71
N ALA A 124 19.50 -4.03 7.75
CA ALA A 124 19.97 -5.40 7.89
C ALA A 124 19.40 -6.33 6.81
N MET A 125 19.56 -5.96 5.54
CA MET A 125 19.32 -6.89 4.42
C MET A 125 20.26 -8.09 4.56
N ARG A 126 19.77 -9.28 4.22
CA ARG A 126 20.50 -10.53 4.48
C ARG A 126 21.84 -10.62 3.73
N ASP A 127 21.94 -9.91 2.62
CA ASP A 127 23.11 -9.79 1.74
C ASP A 127 23.90 -8.49 1.96
N GLY A 128 23.52 -7.67 2.94
CA GLY A 128 24.16 -6.39 3.25
C GLY A 128 23.87 -5.29 2.23
N SER A 129 22.84 -5.44 1.38
CA SER A 129 22.50 -4.47 0.34
C SER A 129 21.75 -3.22 0.84
N ASP A 130 21.83 -2.91 2.14
CA ASP A 130 20.98 -1.95 2.84
C ASP A 130 20.90 -0.57 2.16
N ALA A 131 22.04 -0.09 1.65
CA ALA A 131 22.19 1.24 1.06
C ALA A 131 22.03 1.28 -0.48
N VAL A 132 21.72 0.16 -1.13
CA VAL A 132 21.56 0.11 -2.59
C VAL A 132 20.27 0.84 -2.99
N SER A 133 20.42 2.00 -3.63
CA SER A 133 19.31 2.90 -4.00
C SER A 133 18.86 2.80 -5.47
N ASP A 134 19.40 1.85 -6.24
CA ASP A 134 18.96 1.62 -7.62
C ASP A 134 17.47 1.21 -7.67
N TRP A 135 17.01 0.41 -6.71
CA TRP A 135 15.65 -0.14 -6.67
C TRP A 135 14.53 0.91 -6.64
N PRO A 136 14.53 1.93 -5.75
CA PRO A 136 13.53 3.00 -5.79
C PRO A 136 13.58 3.83 -7.08
N LEU A 137 14.76 4.01 -7.71
CA LEU A 137 14.88 4.69 -9.00
C LEU A 137 14.21 3.87 -10.11
N LEU A 138 14.53 2.57 -10.18
CA LEU A 138 13.89 1.63 -11.10
C LEU A 138 12.38 1.53 -10.87
N ASN A 139 11.92 1.58 -9.61
CA ASN A 139 10.50 1.58 -9.28
C ASN A 139 9.78 2.78 -9.92
N ALA A 140 10.34 3.98 -9.81
CA ALA A 140 9.76 5.16 -10.41
C ALA A 140 9.77 5.05 -11.95
N LEU A 141 10.92 4.74 -12.55
CA LEU A 141 11.06 4.60 -14.00
C LEU A 141 10.08 3.57 -14.57
N LEU A 142 9.94 2.42 -13.90
CA LEU A 142 9.02 1.37 -14.32
C LEU A 142 7.56 1.80 -14.19
N ASN A 143 7.17 2.49 -13.11
CA ASN A 143 5.82 3.01 -12.97
C ASN A 143 5.50 4.08 -14.03
N THR A 144 6.48 4.92 -14.39
CA THR A 144 6.33 5.88 -15.50
C THR A 144 6.12 5.14 -16.82
N ALA A 145 6.96 4.15 -17.12
CA ALA A 145 6.85 3.35 -18.34
C ALA A 145 5.54 2.52 -18.39
N SER A 146 5.02 2.12 -17.23
CA SER A 146 3.79 1.32 -17.10
C SER A 146 2.51 2.15 -17.12
N GLY A 147 2.61 3.47 -17.22
CA GLY A 147 1.45 4.36 -17.37
C GLY A 147 0.74 4.73 -16.06
N ALA A 148 1.47 4.81 -14.93
CA ALA A 148 0.92 5.42 -13.74
C ALA A 148 0.53 6.89 -14.00
N THR A 149 -0.61 7.33 -13.46
CA THR A 149 -1.13 8.70 -13.67
C THR A 149 -0.15 9.79 -13.20
N TRP A 150 0.60 9.53 -12.13
CA TRP A 150 1.74 10.32 -11.70
C TRP A 150 2.76 9.44 -10.98
N VAL A 151 4.02 9.89 -10.98
CA VAL A 151 5.14 9.21 -10.33
C VAL A 151 6.00 10.25 -9.63
N SER A 152 6.56 9.88 -8.47
CA SER A 152 7.39 10.74 -7.62
C SER A 152 8.69 10.05 -7.23
N LEU A 153 9.77 10.82 -7.17
CA LEU A 153 11.07 10.42 -6.62
C LEU A 153 11.48 11.44 -5.56
N HIS A 154 11.59 11.00 -4.30
CA HIS A 154 11.85 11.86 -3.15
C HIS A 154 13.14 11.45 -2.43
N HIS A 155 13.70 12.36 -1.65
CA HIS A 155 14.86 12.12 -0.79
C HIS A 155 14.56 12.57 0.65
N GLY A 156 15.08 11.83 1.65
CA GLY A 156 15.01 12.22 3.07
C GLY A 156 13.65 12.08 3.74
N GLY A 157 12.70 11.37 3.13
CA GLY A 157 11.40 11.12 3.74
C GLY A 157 11.49 10.08 4.85
N GLY A 158 10.92 10.39 6.01
CA GLY A 158 10.78 9.48 7.14
C GLY A 158 11.72 9.73 8.31
#